data_AF-A0A524DDP7-F1
#
_entry.id   AF-A0A524DDP7-F1
#
_cell.length_a   1.000
_cell.length_b   1.000
_cell.length_c   1.000
_cell.angle_alpha   90.00
_cell.angle_beta   90.00
_cell.angle_gamma   90.00
#
_symmetry.space_group_name_H-M   'P 1'
#
loop_
_entity.id
_entity.type
_entity.pdbx_description
1 polymer ?
#
loop_
_entity_poly.entity_id
_entity_poly.type
_entity_poly.pdbx_seq_one_letter_code
_entity_poly.pdbx_strand_id
1 'polypeptide(L)'
;MEAITHILTGIVIQIFCFIYLIFPFNLIFTMIFAFLSHYIIDALAKMTYHTPEAHPEDKVWVIWHILTPALIVVLLVWLIIMNWILVLLFLIGAIFANLVDIIDWLVFRAILKKDREVHYFLHDSIDFIREKIPPFTWIPNWNQEYKGIIIEAFIITIIWLTILFTLNFMPTNFL
;
A
#
# COMPACT_ATOMS: atom_id res chain seq x y z
N MET A 1 -7.88 0.52 1.71
CA MET A 1 -7.26 1.63 0.98
C MET A 1 -6.80 1.06 -0.34
N GLU A 2 -6.69 1.85 -1.42
CA GLU A 2 -6.33 1.24 -2.70
C GLU A 2 -4.90 0.67 -2.68
N ALA A 3 -4.68 -0.43 -3.41
CA ALA A 3 -3.40 -1.16 -3.47
C ALA A 3 -2.20 -0.25 -3.82
N ILE A 4 -2.45 0.86 -4.53
CA ILE A 4 -1.44 1.89 -4.79
C ILE A 4 -0.75 2.37 -3.52
N THR A 5 -1.50 2.62 -2.44
CA THR A 5 -0.91 3.20 -1.23
C THR A 5 0.03 2.21 -0.55
N HIS A 6 -0.34 0.93 -0.51
CA HIS A 6 0.52 -0.14 0.01
C HIS A 6 1.80 -0.26 -0.81
N ILE A 7 1.68 -0.27 -2.15
CA ILE A 7 2.82 -0.33 -3.06
C ILE A 7 3.76 0.86 -2.82
N LEU A 8 3.24 2.09 -2.86
CA LEU A 8 4.04 3.30 -2.68
C LEU A 8 4.72 3.33 -1.29
N THR A 9 4.00 2.93 -0.25
CA THR A 9 4.55 2.86 1.12
C THR A 9 5.67 1.83 1.20
N GLY A 10 5.49 0.65 0.60
CA GLY A 10 6.52 -0.37 0.49
C GLY A 10 7.78 0.11 -0.23
N ILE A 11 7.61 0.85 -1.33
CA ILE A 11 8.73 1.48 -2.08
C ILE A 11 9.48 2.46 -1.17
N VAL A 12 8.77 3.36 -0.47
CA VAL A 12 9.38 4.32 0.44
C VAL A 12 10.17 3.62 1.55
N ILE A 13 9.55 2.64 2.22
CA ILE A 13 10.21 1.84 3.26
C ILE A 13 11.49 1.21 2.74
N GLN A 14 11.45 0.63 1.55
CA GLN A 14 12.62 0.02 0.96
C GLN A 14 13.73 1.04 0.67
N ILE A 15 13.39 2.20 0.10
CA ILE A 15 14.33 3.30 -0.14
C ILE A 15 15.03 3.67 1.17
N PHE A 16 14.26 3.90 2.25
CA PHE A 16 14.82 4.23 3.56
C PHE A 16 15.73 3.12 4.10
N CYS A 17 15.29 1.86 4.04
CA CYS A 17 16.13 0.74 4.47
C CYS A 17 17.43 0.65 3.68
N PHE A 18 17.43 0.94 2.38
CA PHE A 18 18.63 0.90 1.54
C PHE A 18 19.59 2.05 1.78
N ILE A 19 19.07 3.22 2.15
CA ILE A 19 19.89 4.39 2.51
C ILE A 19 20.55 4.20 3.87
N TYR A 20 19.82 3.66 4.84
CA TYR A 20 20.23 3.69 6.25
C TYR A 20 20.77 2.37 6.80
N LEU A 21 20.54 1.24 6.12
CA LEU A 21 20.96 -0.08 6.58
C LEU A 21 21.91 -0.74 5.57
N ILE A 22 22.87 -1.50 6.10
CA ILE A 22 23.80 -2.28 5.27
C ILE A 22 23.20 -3.63 4.91
N PHE A 23 23.67 -4.25 3.82
CA PHE A 23 23.32 -5.62 3.49
C PHE A 23 23.81 -6.61 4.58
N PRO A 24 23.03 -7.65 4.95
CA PRO A 24 21.70 -8.02 4.44
C PRO A 24 20.52 -7.38 5.19
N PHE A 25 20.80 -6.52 6.18
CA PHE A 25 19.78 -5.93 7.05
C PHE A 25 18.82 -5.03 6.29
N ASN A 26 19.27 -4.30 5.26
CA ASN A 26 18.39 -3.51 4.41
C ASN A 26 17.21 -4.33 3.84
N LEU A 27 17.47 -5.54 3.34
CA LEU A 27 16.44 -6.44 2.80
C LEU A 27 15.55 -7.00 3.90
N ILE A 28 16.16 -7.50 4.99
CA ILE A 28 15.42 -8.10 6.11
C ILE A 28 14.43 -7.09 6.70
N PHE A 29 14.91 -5.89 7.01
CA PHE A 29 14.05 -4.84 7.57
C PHE A 29 13.08 -4.26 6.54
N THR A 30 13.42 -4.23 5.25
CA THR A 30 12.43 -3.90 4.20
C THR A 30 11.24 -4.85 4.27
N MET A 31 11.49 -6.17 4.29
CA MET A 31 10.42 -7.17 4.33
C MET A 31 9.55 -7.02 5.59
N ILE A 32 10.19 -6.87 6.75
CA ILE A 32 9.48 -6.71 8.03
C ILE A 32 8.66 -5.43 8.06
N PHE A 33 9.26 -4.28 7.76
CA PHE A 33 8.58 -2.99 7.84
C PHE A 33 7.52 -2.85 6.76
N ALA A 34 7.76 -3.32 5.53
CA ALA A 34 6.75 -3.30 4.47
C ALA A 34 5.55 -4.17 4.86
N PHE A 35 5.77 -5.39 5.37
CA PHE A 35 4.68 -6.22 5.87
C PHE A 35 3.89 -5.56 6.99
N LEU A 36 4.57 -5.00 8.00
CA LEU A 36 3.91 -4.31 9.12
C LEU A 36 3.18 -3.03 8.67
N SER A 37 3.66 -2.37 7.61
CA SER A 37 3.02 -1.16 7.09
C SER A 37 1.59 -1.43 6.63
N HIS A 38 1.30 -2.64 6.14
CA HIS A 38 -0.03 -3.01 5.70
C HIS A 38 -1.08 -2.79 6.81
N TYR A 39 -0.79 -3.21 8.04
CA TYR A 39 -1.67 -3.02 9.20
C TYR A 39 -1.94 -1.55 9.51
N ILE A 40 -0.92 -0.69 9.36
CA ILE A 40 -1.04 0.74 9.60
C ILE A 40 -1.88 1.39 8.50
N ILE A 41 -1.56 1.10 7.24
CA ILE A 41 -2.25 1.67 6.08
C ILE A 41 -3.72 1.25 6.06
N ASP A 42 -4.05 0.00 6.37
CA ASP A 42 -5.43 -0.46 6.46
C ASP A 42 -6.19 0.12 7.65
N ALA A 43 -5.51 0.34 8.78
CA ALA A 43 -6.13 1.04 9.89
C ALA A 43 -6.47 2.49 9.51
N LEU A 44 -5.60 3.15 8.71
CA LEU A 44 -5.84 4.48 8.14
C LEU A 44 -6.87 4.46 7.00
N ALA A 45 -7.17 3.30 6.39
CA ALA A 45 -8.18 3.21 5.34
C ALA A 45 -9.55 3.72 5.79
N LYS A 46 -9.84 3.66 7.10
CA LYS A 46 -11.06 4.23 7.72
C LYS A 46 -11.34 5.68 7.29
N MET A 47 -10.31 6.50 7.09
CA MET A 47 -10.48 7.91 6.71
C MET A 47 -10.39 8.16 5.19
N THR A 48 -10.33 7.10 4.39
CA THR A 48 -10.19 7.16 2.93
C THR A 48 -11.49 6.75 2.24
N TYR A 49 -11.65 7.03 0.96
CA TYR A 49 -12.82 6.57 0.21
C TYR A 49 -12.56 5.17 -0.33
N HIS A 50 -12.92 4.17 0.47
CA HIS A 50 -12.70 2.77 0.17
C HIS A 50 -13.94 1.96 0.55
N THR A 51 -14.79 1.72 -0.43
CA THR A 51 -16.06 1.02 -0.22
C THR A 51 -15.79 -0.49 -0.11
N PRO A 52 -16.43 -1.20 0.85
CA PRO A 52 -16.27 -2.66 0.98
C PRO A 52 -16.77 -3.43 -0.24
N GLU A 53 -17.73 -2.86 -0.96
CA GLU A 53 -18.36 -3.43 -2.14
C GLU A 53 -18.08 -2.55 -3.36
N ALA A 54 -18.05 -3.18 -4.53
CA ALA A 54 -17.88 -2.48 -5.80
C ALA A 54 -19.19 -1.78 -6.19
N HIS A 55 -19.08 -0.52 -6.62
CA HIS A 55 -20.22 0.31 -7.06
C HIS A 55 -20.05 0.74 -8.52
N PRO A 56 -20.17 -0.18 -9.49
CA PRO A 56 -19.98 0.13 -10.92
C PRO A 56 -21.01 1.14 -11.46
N GLU A 57 -22.15 1.30 -10.80
CA GLU A 57 -23.17 2.31 -11.09
C GLU A 57 -22.76 3.73 -10.69
N ASP A 58 -21.86 3.88 -9.70
CA ASP A 58 -21.35 5.16 -9.26
C ASP A 58 -20.16 5.58 -10.11
N LYS A 59 -20.36 6.62 -10.94
CA LYS A 59 -19.31 7.18 -11.79
C LYS A 59 -18.11 7.68 -11.00
N VAL A 60 -18.31 8.24 -9.80
CA VAL A 60 -17.22 8.73 -8.96
C VAL A 60 -16.36 7.55 -8.49
N TRP A 61 -17.00 6.48 -8.02
CA TRP A 61 -16.34 5.24 -7.66
C TRP A 61 -15.52 4.68 -8.82
N VAL A 62 -16.12 4.54 -10.01
CA VAL A 62 -15.45 4.01 -11.20
C VAL A 62 -14.24 4.87 -11.60
N ILE A 63 -14.41 6.20 -11.66
CA ILE A 63 -13.32 7.11 -12.01
C ILE A 63 -12.17 6.99 -11.01
N TRP A 64 -12.48 6.97 -9.71
CA TRP A 64 -11.46 6.85 -8.66
C TRP A 64 -10.67 5.53 -8.75
N HIS A 65 -11.36 4.42 -8.97
CA HIS A 65 -10.75 3.09 -9.10
C HIS A 65 -10.04 2.86 -10.44
N ILE A 66 -10.23 3.73 -11.44
CA ILE A 66 -9.43 3.74 -12.67
C ILE A 66 -8.19 4.62 -12.50
N LEU A 67 -8.35 5.81 -11.89
CA LEU A 67 -7.27 6.78 -11.71
C LEU A 67 -6.17 6.24 -10.80
N THR A 68 -6.52 5.56 -9.71
CA THR A 68 -5.55 5.07 -8.72
C THR A 68 -4.60 4.01 -9.30
N PRO A 69 -5.04 2.94 -10.01
CA PRO A 69 -4.11 2.07 -10.74
C PRO A 69 -3.35 2.77 -11.87
N ALA A 70 -3.98 3.71 -12.59
CA ALA A 70 -3.30 4.43 -13.66
C ALA A 70 -2.08 5.20 -13.15
N LEU A 71 -2.16 5.78 -11.95
CA LEU A 71 -1.02 6.42 -11.28
C LEU A 71 0.13 5.44 -11.00
N ILE A 72 -0.16 4.18 -10.62
CA ILE A 72 0.87 3.14 -10.47
C ILE A 72 1.57 2.89 -11.79
N VAL A 73 0.82 2.75 -12.88
CA VAL A 73 1.38 2.50 -14.21
C VAL A 73 2.31 3.65 -14.61
N VAL A 74 1.89 4.91 -14.36
CA VAL A 74 2.73 6.08 -14.58
C VAL A 74 4.01 6.01 -13.74
N LEU A 75 3.94 5.61 -12.46
CA LEU A 75 5.14 5.44 -11.61
C LEU A 75 6.10 4.44 -12.24
N LEU A 76 5.58 3.26 -12.58
CA LEU A 76 6.39 2.14 -13.04
C LEU A 76 7.07 2.51 -14.35
N VAL A 77 6.33 3.13 -15.29
CA VAL A 77 6.90 3.62 -16.56
C VAL A 77 7.99 4.65 -16.29
N TRP A 78 7.76 5.61 -15.39
CA TRP A 78 8.75 6.62 -15.02
C TRP A 78 10.02 5.99 -14.41
N LEU A 79 9.86 5.05 -13.46
CA LEU A 79 10.97 4.32 -12.85
C LEU A 79 11.76 3.50 -13.88
N ILE A 80 11.07 2.82 -14.80
CA ILE A 80 11.70 2.06 -15.90
C ILE A 80 12.54 2.99 -16.78
N ILE A 81 12.00 4.15 -17.17
CA ILE A 81 12.69 5.15 -18.00
C ILE A 81 13.93 5.67 -17.29
N MET A 82 13.84 5.96 -16.00
CA MET A 82 14.97 6.48 -15.22
C MET A 82 16.06 5.42 -15.03
N ASN A 83 15.70 4.21 -14.59
CA ASN A 83 16.61 3.10 -14.41
C ASN A 83 15.85 1.78 -14.13
N TRP A 84 15.91 0.81 -15.05
CA TRP A 84 15.22 -0.48 -14.89
C TRP A 84 15.68 -1.28 -13.66
N ILE A 85 16.89 -1.07 -13.16
CA ILE A 85 17.40 -1.72 -11.94
C ILE A 85 16.63 -1.22 -10.70
N LEU A 86 16.23 0.05 -10.68
CA LEU A 86 15.41 0.60 -9.59
C LEU A 86 14.08 -0.13 -9.44
N VAL A 87 13.48 -0.53 -10.56
CA VAL A 87 12.20 -1.26 -10.57
C VAL A 87 12.36 -2.61 -9.88
N LEU A 88 13.43 -3.34 -10.21
CA LEU A 88 13.73 -4.63 -9.58
C LEU A 88 14.03 -4.46 -8.10
N LEU A 89 14.74 -3.39 -7.75
CA LEU A 89 15.03 -3.07 -6.35
C LEU A 89 13.71 -2.88 -5.60
N PHE A 90 12.84 -1.96 -6.00
CA PHE A 90 11.66 -1.59 -5.21
C PHE A 90 10.51 -2.63 -5.19
N LEU A 91 10.63 -3.70 -5.98
CA LEU A 91 9.63 -4.76 -6.05
C LEU A 91 9.46 -5.49 -4.71
N ILE A 92 10.53 -5.65 -3.92
CA ILE A 92 10.49 -6.40 -2.67
C ILE A 92 9.58 -5.68 -1.66
N GLY A 93 9.78 -4.38 -1.46
CA GLY A 93 8.94 -3.57 -0.57
C GLY A 93 7.49 -3.56 -1.03
N ALA A 94 7.23 -3.39 -2.33
CA ALA A 94 5.88 -3.41 -2.88
C ALA A 94 5.16 -4.75 -2.65
N ILE A 95 5.84 -5.88 -2.89
CA ILE A 95 5.28 -7.22 -2.66
C ILE A 95 4.98 -7.43 -1.18
N PHE A 96 5.93 -7.13 -0.30
CA PHE A 96 5.76 -7.37 1.13
C PHE A 96 4.69 -6.47 1.77
N ALA A 97 4.49 -5.26 1.27
CA ALA A 97 3.40 -4.38 1.70
C ALA A 97 1.99 -4.86 1.30
N ASN A 98 1.91 -5.75 0.29
CA ASN A 98 0.67 -6.39 -0.15
C ASN A 98 0.63 -7.89 0.19
N LEU A 99 1.59 -8.39 0.98
CA LEU A 99 1.71 -9.83 1.24
C LEU A 99 0.49 -10.35 2.02
N VAL A 100 -0.09 -9.54 2.90
CA VAL A 100 -1.34 -9.88 3.59
C VAL A 100 -2.46 -10.14 2.58
N ASP A 101 -2.70 -9.21 1.65
CA ASP A 101 -3.69 -9.37 0.59
C ASP A 101 -3.38 -10.59 -0.29
N ILE A 102 -2.13 -10.79 -0.68
CA ILE A 102 -1.73 -11.93 -1.50
C ILE A 102 -2.03 -13.23 -0.75
N ILE A 103 -1.72 -13.35 0.54
CA ILE A 103 -2.01 -14.56 1.31
C ILE A 103 -3.52 -14.77 1.43
N ASP A 104 -4.27 -13.74 1.82
CA ASP A 104 -5.72 -13.84 2.04
C ASP A 104 -6.49 -14.11 0.73
N TRP A 105 -6.12 -13.46 -0.37
CA TRP A 105 -6.79 -13.61 -1.66
C TRP A 105 -6.27 -14.76 -2.52
N LEU A 106 -4.96 -14.98 -2.58
CA LEU A 106 -4.39 -16.02 -3.45
C LEU A 106 -4.36 -17.37 -2.74
N VAL A 107 -4.00 -17.42 -1.46
CA VAL A 107 -3.83 -18.69 -0.74
C VAL A 107 -5.14 -19.10 -0.09
N PHE A 108 -5.68 -18.27 0.81
CA PHE A 108 -6.85 -18.66 1.58
C PHE A 108 -8.11 -18.78 0.72
N ARG A 109 -8.44 -17.79 -0.12
CA ARG A 109 -9.59 -17.92 -1.04
C ARG A 109 -9.45 -19.06 -2.06
N ALA A 110 -8.25 -19.36 -2.56
CA ALA A 110 -8.08 -20.45 -3.52
C ALA A 110 -8.25 -21.84 -2.86
N ILE A 111 -7.79 -21.99 -1.62
CA ILE A 111 -7.84 -23.25 -0.86
C ILE A 111 -9.22 -23.44 -0.19
N LEU A 112 -9.78 -22.37 0.40
CA LEU A 112 -11.03 -22.39 1.20
C LEU A 112 -12.29 -22.16 0.36
N LYS A 113 -12.21 -22.30 -0.97
CA LYS A 113 -13.30 -22.11 -1.96
C LYS A 113 -14.62 -22.85 -1.70
N LYS A 114 -14.74 -23.59 -0.59
CA LYS A 114 -15.78 -24.57 -0.33
C LYS A 114 -16.87 -24.10 0.63
N ASP A 115 -16.63 -23.13 1.52
CA ASP A 115 -17.66 -22.59 2.41
C ASP A 115 -17.69 -21.06 2.33
N ARG A 116 -18.89 -20.50 2.16
CA ARG A 116 -19.15 -19.10 1.79
C ARG A 116 -18.87 -18.09 2.91
N GLU A 117 -18.36 -18.53 4.05
CA GLU A 117 -17.91 -17.67 5.15
C GLU A 117 -16.39 -17.60 5.12
N VAL A 118 -15.87 -16.83 4.17
CA VAL A 118 -14.43 -16.60 4.05
C VAL A 118 -13.99 -15.71 5.20
N HIS A 119 -13.54 -16.31 6.29
CA HIS A 119 -12.81 -15.61 7.35
C HIS A 119 -11.42 -15.22 6.81
N TYR A 120 -11.16 -13.91 6.74
CA TYR A 120 -9.87 -13.38 6.36
C TYR A 120 -8.96 -13.39 7.57
N PHE A 121 -8.18 -14.46 7.72
CA PHE A 121 -7.42 -14.70 8.95
C PHE A 121 -6.49 -13.53 9.31
N LEU A 122 -5.85 -12.91 8.31
CA LEU A 122 -4.97 -11.78 8.57
C LEU A 122 -5.74 -10.47 8.70
N HIS A 123 -6.80 -10.24 7.92
CA HIS A 123 -7.60 -9.02 8.09
C HIS A 123 -8.36 -8.98 9.43
N ASP A 124 -8.75 -10.11 10.02
CA ASP A 124 -9.34 -10.14 11.37
C ASP A 124 -8.38 -9.55 12.42
N SER A 125 -7.07 -9.78 12.24
CA SER A 125 -6.04 -9.19 13.10
C SER A 125 -5.82 -7.69 12.83
N ILE A 126 -6.01 -7.24 11.59
CA ILE A 126 -5.99 -5.82 11.23
C ILE A 126 -7.19 -5.10 11.85
N ASP A 127 -8.37 -5.70 11.78
CA ASP A 127 -9.60 -5.19 12.37
C ASP A 127 -9.45 -5.00 13.88
N PHE A 128 -8.80 -5.95 14.56
CA PHE A 128 -8.44 -5.81 15.96
C PHE A 128 -7.59 -4.56 16.23
N ILE A 129 -6.51 -4.33 15.45
CA ILE A 129 -5.67 -3.13 15.59
C ILE A 129 -6.51 -1.86 15.39
N ARG A 130 -7.30 -1.85 14.31
CA ARG A 130 -8.13 -0.73 13.88
C ARG A 130 -9.25 -0.38 14.88
N GLU A 131 -9.70 -1.33 15.68
CA GLU A 131 -10.81 -1.16 16.63
C GLU A 131 -10.40 -1.07 18.09
N LYS A 132 -9.20 -1.55 18.44
CA LYS A 132 -8.76 -1.66 19.84
C LYS A 132 -7.51 -0.86 20.16
N ILE A 133 -6.72 -0.45 19.16
CA ILE A 133 -5.43 0.21 19.41
C ILE A 133 -5.50 1.70 19.04
N PRO A 134 -5.33 2.62 20.01
CA PRO A 134 -5.12 4.04 19.72
C PRO A 134 -3.83 4.26 18.91
N PRO A 135 -3.79 5.24 17.98
CA PRO A 135 -4.80 6.27 17.72
C PRO A 135 -5.91 5.84 16.75
N PHE A 136 -5.86 4.62 16.21
CA PHE A 136 -6.77 4.19 15.14
C PHE A 136 -8.24 4.13 15.56
N THR A 137 -8.49 3.97 16.87
CA THR A 137 -9.83 4.04 17.45
C THR A 137 -10.50 5.42 17.35
N TRP A 138 -9.72 6.48 17.17
CA TRP A 138 -10.21 7.87 17.12
C TRP A 138 -10.39 8.40 15.69
N ILE A 139 -9.99 7.61 14.69
CA ILE A 139 -10.07 8.02 13.29
C ILE A 139 -11.52 7.91 12.82
N PRO A 140 -12.06 8.94 12.17
CA PRO A 140 -13.42 8.90 11.66
C PRO A 140 -13.55 7.89 10.51
N ASN A 141 -14.71 7.26 10.39
CA ASN A 141 -15.02 6.33 9.30
C ASN A 141 -15.66 7.08 8.12
N TRP A 142 -14.90 7.30 7.07
CA TRP A 142 -15.26 7.96 5.82
C TRP A 142 -15.18 7.03 4.60
N ASN A 143 -15.15 5.70 4.81
CA ASN A 143 -15.04 4.69 3.75
C ASN A 143 -16.04 4.83 2.60
N GLN A 144 -17.22 5.38 2.88
CA GLN A 144 -18.29 5.59 1.91
C GLN A 144 -18.55 7.07 1.60
N GLU A 145 -17.71 7.97 2.12
CA GLU A 145 -17.86 9.41 1.92
C GLU A 145 -16.85 9.93 0.90
N TYR A 146 -17.31 10.67 -0.13
CA TYR A 146 -16.42 11.21 -1.16
C TYR A 146 -15.32 12.13 -0.63
N LYS A 147 -15.49 12.73 0.56
CA LYS A 147 -14.41 13.51 1.20
C LYS A 147 -13.19 12.65 1.56
N GLY A 148 -13.36 11.34 1.73
CA GLY A 148 -12.27 10.38 1.91
C GLY A 148 -11.32 10.31 0.71
N ILE A 149 -11.79 10.67 -0.50
CA ILE A 149 -10.95 10.78 -1.71
C ILE A 149 -9.86 11.83 -1.50
N ILE A 150 -10.19 12.97 -0.87
CA ILE A 150 -9.25 14.07 -0.63
C ILE A 150 -8.12 13.59 0.28
N ILE A 151 -8.46 12.83 1.31
CA ILE A 151 -7.49 12.26 2.25
C ILE A 151 -6.57 11.27 1.55
N GLU A 152 -7.13 10.34 0.78
CA GLU A 152 -6.33 9.34 0.06
C GLU A 152 -5.42 10.00 -0.99
N ALA A 153 -5.96 10.92 -1.78
CA ALA A 153 -5.17 11.70 -2.74
C ALA A 153 -4.03 12.47 -2.07
N PHE A 154 -4.28 13.06 -0.89
CA PHE A 154 -3.27 13.74 -0.10
C PHE A 154 -2.16 12.80 0.39
N ILE A 155 -2.52 11.62 0.93
CA ILE A 155 -1.56 10.60 1.37
C ILE A 155 -0.72 10.12 0.19
N ILE A 156 -1.35 9.72 -0.91
CA ILE A 156 -0.66 9.29 -2.14
C ILE A 156 0.31 10.37 -2.61
N THR A 157 -0.12 11.64 -2.64
CA THR A 157 0.73 12.76 -3.06
C THR A 157 1.95 12.93 -2.15
N ILE A 158 1.78 12.85 -0.83
CA ILE A 158 2.90 12.94 0.11
C ILE A 158 3.90 11.80 -0.09
N ILE A 159 3.41 10.56 -0.20
CA ILE A 159 4.29 9.40 -0.38
C ILE A 159 5.03 9.54 -1.71
N TRP A 160 4.35 9.98 -2.76
CA TRP A 160 4.94 10.22 -4.07
C TRP A 160 6.03 11.29 -4.05
N LEU A 161 5.75 12.44 -3.44
CA LEU A 161 6.74 13.51 -3.28
C LEU A 161 7.94 13.05 -2.46
N THR A 162 7.72 12.19 -1.46
CA THR A 162 8.80 11.57 -0.68
C THR A 162 9.69 10.70 -1.55
N ILE A 163 9.12 9.87 -2.43
CA ILE A 163 9.88 9.06 -3.40
C ILE A 163 10.69 9.98 -4.31
N LEU A 164 10.05 10.97 -4.94
CA LEU A 164 10.70 11.90 -5.87
C LEU A 164 11.85 12.65 -5.20
N PHE A 165 11.60 13.20 -4.01
CA PHE A 165 12.63 13.89 -3.24
C PHE A 165 13.79 12.96 -2.96
N THR A 166 13.52 11.79 -2.39
CA THR A 166 14.58 10.87 -1.96
C THR A 166 15.42 10.34 -3.13
N LEU A 167 14.79 10.04 -4.27
CA LEU A 167 15.52 9.60 -5.47
C LEU A 167 16.43 10.70 -6.04
N ASN A 168 16.03 11.97 -5.97
CA ASN A 168 16.87 13.09 -6.41
C ASN A 168 18.11 13.32 -5.53
N PHE A 169 18.08 12.87 -4.27
CA PHE A 169 19.20 13.00 -3.33
C PHE A 169 19.97 11.69 -3.11
N MET A 170 19.57 10.60 -3.77
CA MET A 170 20.25 9.33 -3.64
C MET A 170 21.63 9.40 -4.32
N PRO A 171 22.72 8.97 -3.67
CA PRO A 171 24.04 8.98 -4.29
C PRO A 171 24.03 8.14 -5.57
N THR A 172 24.67 8.63 -6.63
CA THR A 172 24.75 7.95 -7.95
C THR A 172 25.31 6.53 -7.87
N ASN A 173 25.99 6.19 -6.79
CA ASN A 173 26.62 4.88 -6.57
C ASN A 173 25.61 3.81 -6.14
N PHE A 174 24.36 4.20 -5.85
CA PHE A 174 23.22 3.32 -5.54
C PHE A 174 22.28 3.11 -6.74
N LEU A 175 22.43 3.92 -7.80
CA LEU A 175 21.67 3.86 -9.05
C LEU A 175 22.44 3.02 -10.08
#